data_AF-A0A9X4MDK3-F1
#
_entry.id   AF-A0A9X4MDK3-F1
#
_cell.length_a   1.000
_cell.length_b   1.000
_cell.length_c   1.000
_cell.angle_alpha   90.00
_cell.angle_beta   90.00
_cell.angle_gamma   90.00
#
_symmetry.space_group_name_H-M   'P 1'
#
loop_
_entity.id
_entity.type
_entity.pdbx_description
1 polymer ?
#
loop_
_entity_poly.entity_id
_entity_poly.type
_entity_poly.pdbx_seq_one_letter_code
_entity_poly.pdbx_strand_id
1 'polypeptide(L)'
;MTTTMDIIRTMYPDRITLSVEELAPLIHLSTCYIRKEVRAGRFLIPWRRIGSRIMFPVSAVVTTLDGSDSPPIPRRRGRPTKAESIAHERQSSTQE
;
A
#
# COMPACT_ATOMS: atom_id res chain seq x y z
N MET A 1 15.42 20.71 15.70
CA MET A 1 15.23 19.32 15.24
C MET A 1 14.61 19.40 13.86
N THR A 2 15.27 18.87 12.83
CA THR A 2 14.75 18.88 11.46
C THR A 2 13.68 17.79 11.35
N THR A 3 12.44 18.14 11.06
CA THR A 3 11.38 17.13 10.92
C THR A 3 11.39 16.51 9.54
N THR A 4 10.91 15.27 9.39
CA THR A 4 10.75 14.60 8.09
C THR A 4 9.94 15.46 7.11
N MET A 5 8.97 16.22 7.63
CA MET A 5 8.18 17.19 6.87
C MET A 5 9.01 18.35 6.32
N ASP A 6 9.97 18.88 7.08
CA ASP A 6 10.87 19.96 6.64
C ASP A 6 11.81 19.49 5.52
N ILE A 7 12.29 18.24 5.59
CA ILE A 7 13.13 17.64 4.54
C ILE A 7 12.35 17.52 3.23
N ILE A 8 11.12 17.00 3.29
CA ILE A 8 10.27 16.82 2.09
C ILE A 8 9.88 18.19 1.51
N ARG A 9 9.55 19.18 2.34
CA ARG A 9 9.23 20.55 1.89
C ARG A 9 10.41 21.24 1.23
N THR A 10 11.63 20.97 1.70
CA THR A 10 12.86 21.50 1.09
C THR A 10 13.11 20.89 -0.29
N MET A 11 12.86 19.58 -0.44
CA MET A 11 13.07 18.89 -1.73
C MET A 11 11.94 19.15 -2.74
N TYR A 12 10.71 19.37 -2.28
CA TYR A 12 9.54 19.60 -3.12
C TYR A 12 8.71 20.78 -2.59
N PRO A 13 9.16 22.03 -2.86
CA PRO A 13 8.42 23.21 -2.42
C PRO A 13 7.02 23.24 -3.05
N ASP A 14 6.02 23.64 -2.26
CA ASP A 14 4.60 23.81 -2.62
C ASP A 14 3.83 22.57 -3.08
N ARG A 15 4.43 21.37 -3.02
CA ARG A 15 3.74 20.14 -3.42
C ARG A 15 2.99 19.50 -2.26
N ILE A 16 1.68 19.37 -2.41
CA ILE A 16 0.80 18.68 -1.45
C ILE A 16 0.82 17.16 -1.69
N THR A 17 1.15 16.75 -2.92
CA THR A 17 1.14 15.34 -3.36
C THR A 17 2.40 15.00 -4.14
N LEU A 18 2.92 13.79 -3.95
CA LEU A 18 4.07 13.21 -4.64
C LEU A 18 3.63 12.16 -5.67
N SER A 19 4.35 12.09 -6.78
CA SER A 19 4.18 11.02 -7.76
C SER A 19 4.87 9.72 -7.32
N VAL A 20 4.61 8.62 -8.03
CA VAL A 20 5.33 7.36 -7.81
C VAL A 20 6.85 7.52 -8.02
N GLU A 21 7.25 8.30 -9.02
CA GLU A 21 8.66 8.52 -9.35
C GLU A 21 9.38 9.32 -8.26
N GLU A 22 8.68 10.25 -7.62
CA GLU A 22 9.22 11.07 -6.53
C GLU A 22 9.22 10.33 -5.19
N LEU A 23 8.23 9.48 -4.97
CA LEU A 23 8.15 8.67 -3.75
C LEU A 23 9.22 7.57 -3.72
N ALA A 24 9.50 6.93 -4.86
CA ALA A 24 10.45 5.83 -4.97
C ALA A 24 11.82 6.08 -4.31
N PRO A 25 12.53 7.18 -4.59
CA PRO A 25 13.82 7.47 -3.94
C PRO A 25 13.67 7.76 -2.45
N LEU A 26 12.56 8.36 -1.99
CA LEU A 26 12.35 8.68 -0.57
C LEU A 26 12.27 7.43 0.30
N ILE A 27 11.57 6.40 -0.17
CA ILE A 27 11.36 5.15 0.57
C ILE A 27 12.31 4.02 0.12
N HIS A 28 13.27 4.32 -0.76
CA HIS A 28 14.23 3.37 -1.32
C HIS A 28 13.59 2.11 -1.93
N LEU A 29 12.44 2.28 -2.58
CA LEU A 29 11.74 1.19 -3.29
C LEU A 29 11.70 1.47 -4.79
N SER A 30 11.62 0.40 -5.59
CA SER A 30 11.47 0.54 -7.04
C SER A 30 10.06 1.03 -7.40
N THR A 31 9.97 1.90 -8.42
CA THR A 31 8.70 2.40 -8.96
C THR A 31 7.78 1.26 -9.42
N CYS A 32 8.36 0.21 -10.01
CA CYS A 32 7.63 -1.00 -10.43
C CYS A 32 7.00 -1.72 -9.24
N TYR A 33 7.75 -1.89 -8.14
CA TYR A 33 7.25 -2.51 -6.92
C TYR A 33 6.10 -1.69 -6.31
N ILE A 34 6.25 -0.36 -6.21
CA ILE A 34 5.20 0.53 -5.71
C ILE A 34 3.92 0.39 -6.55
N ARG A 35 4.03 0.44 -7.88
CA ARG A 35 2.87 0.29 -8.78
C ARG A 35 2.20 -1.08 -8.61
N LYS A 36 2.98 -2.14 -8.42
CA LYS A 36 2.49 -3.50 -8.20
C LYS A 36 1.70 -3.61 -6.89
N GLU A 37 2.28 -3.12 -5.79
CA GLU A 37 1.63 -3.17 -4.47
C GLU A 37 0.39 -2.26 -4.41
N VAL A 38 0.44 -1.09 -5.03
CA VAL A 38 -0.72 -0.20 -5.17
C VAL A 38 -1.85 -0.90 -5.92
N ARG A 39 -1.54 -1.54 -7.07
CA ARG A 39 -2.53 -2.30 -7.84
C ARG A 39 -3.07 -3.51 -7.07
N ALA A 40 -2.24 -4.13 -6.23
CA ALA A 40 -2.65 -5.24 -5.38
C ALA A 40 -3.50 -4.78 -4.18
N GLY A 41 -3.63 -3.48 -3.94
CA GLY A 41 -4.30 -2.93 -2.76
C GLY A 41 -3.55 -3.21 -1.46
N ARG A 42 -2.23 -3.45 -1.55
CA ARG A 42 -1.35 -3.85 -0.45
C ARG A 42 -0.31 -2.79 -0.11
N PHE A 43 -0.38 -1.62 -0.74
CA PHE A 43 0.57 -0.57 -0.44
C PHE A 43 0.23 0.11 0.89
N LEU A 44 1.25 0.26 1.73
CA LEU A 44 1.15 0.78 3.09
C LEU A 44 0.67 2.24 3.13
N ILE A 45 1.21 3.04 2.22
CA ILE A 45 1.00 4.49 2.22
C ILE A 45 -0.33 4.79 1.53
N PRO A 46 -1.24 5.53 2.18
CA PRO A 46 -2.46 6.00 1.55
C PRO A 46 -2.17 6.72 0.24
N TRP A 47 -2.86 6.31 -0.82
CA TRP A 47 -2.70 6.86 -2.16
C TRP A 47 -4.05 7.26 -2.72
N ARG A 48 -4.02 8.20 -3.67
CA ARG A 48 -5.20 8.66 -4.38
C ARG A 48 -4.93 8.63 -5.87
N ARG A 49 -5.92 8.19 -6.63
CA ARG A 49 -5.85 8.26 -8.09
C ARG A 49 -6.42 9.60 -8.54
N ILE A 50 -5.61 10.38 -9.23
CA ILE A 50 -6.02 11.65 -9.83
C ILE A 50 -5.85 11.49 -11.35
N GLY A 51 -6.96 11.33 -12.05
CA GLY A 51 -6.97 10.94 -13.47
C GLY A 51 -6.28 9.60 -13.72
N SER A 52 -5.23 9.61 -14.54
CA SER A 52 -4.41 8.43 -14.85
C SER A 52 -3.23 8.23 -13.89
N ARG A 53 -2.98 9.19 -12.97
CA ARG A 53 -1.80 9.20 -12.11
C ARG A 53 -2.12 8.71 -10.70
N ILE A 54 -1.16 8.00 -10.12
CA ILE A 54 -1.16 7.61 -8.70
C ILE A 54 -0.40 8.69 -7.95
N MET A 55 -1.07 9.31 -6.98
CA MET A 55 -0.56 10.44 -6.21
C MET A 55 -0.60 10.10 -4.71
N PHE A 56 0.44 10.50 -3.99
CA PHE A 56 0.59 10.24 -2.56
C PHE A 56 0.58 11.57 -1.79
N PRO A 57 -0.37 11.80 -0.88
CA PRO A 57 -0.36 12.99 -0.04
C PRO A 57 0.91 13.04 0.82
N VAL A 58 1.60 14.18 0.85
CA VAL A 58 2.83 14.35 1.64
C VAL A 58 2.58 14.09 3.12
N SER A 59 1.45 14.54 3.66
CA SER A 59 1.07 14.29 5.05
C SER A 59 0.95 12.80 5.36
N ALA A 60 0.41 12.01 4.44
CA ALA A 60 0.28 10.56 4.60
C ALA A 60 1.66 9.88 4.57
N VAL A 61 2.54 10.30 3.65
CA VAL A 61 3.92 9.80 3.55
C VAL A 61 4.68 10.08 4.85
N VAL A 62 4.63 11.32 5.35
CA VAL A 62 5.27 11.71 6.61
C VAL A 62 4.72 10.89 7.77
N THR A 63 3.39 10.77 7.87
CA THR A 63 2.76 9.99 8.94
C THR A 63 3.21 8.53 8.92
N THR A 64 3.37 7.92 7.75
CA THR A 64 3.87 6.54 7.65
C THR A 64 5.36 6.38 7.91
N LEU A 65 6.16 7.42 7.67
CA LEU A 65 7.61 7.41 7.94
C LEU A 65 7.91 7.67 9.41
N ASP A 66 7.17 8.60 10.02
CA ASP A 66 7.32 8.97 11.43
C ASP A 66 6.55 8.02 12.36
N GLY A 67 5.45 7.43 11.87
CA GLY A 67 4.58 6.52 12.59
C GLY A 67 4.57 5.13 11.95
N SER A 68 5.49 4.27 12.41
CA SER A 68 5.56 2.85 12.08
C SER A 68 4.38 2.05 12.67
N ASP A 69 3.14 2.39 12.33
CA ASP A 69 1.96 1.64 12.78
C ASP A 69 0.90 1.62 11.67
N SER A 70 1.21 0.91 10.59
CA SER A 70 0.17 0.53 9.64
C SER A 70 -0.45 -0.78 10.12
N PRO A 71 -1.79 -0.87 10.21
CA PRO A 71 -2.45 -2.13 10.52
C PRO A 71 -2.08 -3.18 9.46
N PRO A 72 -1.92 -4.46 9.85
CA PRO A 72 -1.56 -5.52 8.94
C PRO A 72 -2.64 -5.65 7.87
N ILE A 73 -2.21 -5.55 6.61
CA ILE A 73 -3.09 -5.65 5.46
C ILE A 73 -3.71 -7.06 5.45
N PRO A 74 -5.05 -7.19 5.31
CA PRO A 74 -5.68 -8.50 5.25
C PRO A 74 -5.06 -9.30 4.10
N ARG A 75 -4.39 -10.40 4.43
CA ARG A 75 -3.98 -11.39 3.44
C ARG A 75 -5.25 -11.96 2.85
N ARG A 76 -5.64 -11.50 1.66
CA ARG A 76 -6.56 -12.26 0.80
C ARG A 76 -5.90 -13.61 0.57
N ARG A 77 -6.35 -14.62 1.31
CA ARG A 77 -6.08 -16.03 1.00
C ARG A 77 -6.46 -16.21 -0.47
N GLY A 78 -5.54 -16.83 -1.21
CA GLY A 78 -5.75 -17.10 -2.62
C GLY A 78 -6.96 -18.02 -2.85
N ARG A 79 -7.12 -18.41 -4.10
CA ARG A 79 -8.06 -19.46 -4.53
C ARG A 79 -7.97 -20.64 -3.55
N PRO A 80 -9.09 -21.15 -3.02
CA PRO A 80 -9.07 -22.31 -2.13
C PRO A 80 -8.29 -23.44 -2.79
N THR A 81 -7.43 -24.06 -2.01
CA THR A 81 -6.71 -25.25 -2.48
C THR A 81 -7.73 -26.37 -2.73
N LYS A 82 -7.42 -27.29 -3.66
CA LYS A 82 -8.30 -28.43 -3.96
C LYS A 82 -8.65 -29.23 -2.70
N ALA A 83 -7.74 -29.26 -1.71
CA ALA A 83 -7.98 -29.86 -0.40
C ALA A 83 -9.06 -29.13 0.43
N GLU A 84 -9.08 -27.79 0.42
CA GLU A 84 -10.10 -27.00 1.11
C GLU A 84 -11.48 -27.14 0.44
N SER A 85 -11.55 -27.25 -0.89
CA SER A 85 -12.82 -27.53 -1.59
C SER A 85 -13.40 -28.90 -1.23
N ILE A 86 -12.57 -29.95 -1.14
CA ILE A 86 -13.02 -31.30 -0.78
C ILE A 86 -13.48 -31.37 0.69
N ALA A 87 -12.84 -30.62 1.59
CA ALA A 87 -13.25 -30.54 2.99
C ALA A 87 -14.64 -29.90 3.15
N HIS A 88 -14.94 -28.85 2.38
CA HIS A 88 -16.25 -28.21 2.37
C HIS A 88 -17.34 -29.12 1.79
N GLU A 89 -17.05 -29.86 0.72
CA GLU A 89 -18.00 -30.79 0.08
C GLU A 89 -18.39 -31.96 1.01
N ARG A 90 -17.43 -32.46 1.80
CA ARG A 90 -17.68 -33.50 2.81
C ARG A 90 -18.56 -33.02 3.96
N GLN A 91 -18.45 -31.75 4.37
CA GLN A 91 -19.30 -31.19 5.42
C GLN A 91 -20.76 -31.01 4.96
N SER A 92 -20.98 -30.71 3.68
CA SER A 92 -22.33 -30.60 3.11
C SER A 92 -23.06 -31.95 2.98
N SER A 93 -22.34 -33.06 3.01
CA SER A 93 -22.86 -34.39 2.68
C SER A 93 -23.18 -35.26 3.92
N THR A 94 -23.09 -34.71 5.14
CA THR A 94 -23.36 -35.44 6.40
C THR A 94 -24.62 -34.93 7.12
N GLN A 95 -25.53 -34.27 6.40
CA GLN A 95 -26.88 -33.97 6.87
C GLN A 95 -27.91 -34.57 5.90
N GLU A 96 -27.92 -35.90 5.79
CA GLU A 96 -29.11 -36.69 5.44
C GLU A 96 -29.10 -37.98 6.27
#